data_AF-A0A522X4Q5-F1
#
_entry.id   AF-A0A522X4Q5-F1
#
_cell.length_a   1.000
_cell.length_b   1.000
_cell.length_c   1.000
_cell.angle_alpha   90.00
_cell.angle_beta   90.00
_cell.angle_gamma   90.00
#
_symmetry.space_group_name_H-M   'P 1'
#
loop_
_entity.id
_entity.type
_entity.pdbx_description
1 polymer ?
#
loop_
_entity_poly.entity_id
_entity_poly.type
_entity_poly.pdbx_seq_one_letter_code
_entity_poly.pdbx_strand_id
1 'polypeptide(L)' 'MLVHPQFNPVALQLGPLAIHWYGLMYLAGFMAFLWLGRKRIAALNDRRIDAKLLDDLLFYGVLGV' A
#
# COMPACT_ATOMS: atom_id res chain seq x y z
N MET A 1 -33.24 0.52 -10.07
CA MET A 1 -32.50 0.32 -8.80
C MET A 1 -31.18 -0.34 -9.14
N LEU A 2 -30.04 0.24 -8.72
CA LEU A 2 -28.73 -0.40 -8.86
C LEU A 2 -28.57 -1.43 -7.74
N VAL A 3 -28.59 -2.71 -8.08
CA VAL A 3 -28.32 -3.79 -7.13
C VAL A 3 -26.81 -3.90 -6.97
N HIS A 4 -26.32 -3.93 -5.72
CA HIS A 4 -24.90 -4.13 -5.46
C HIS A 4 -24.46 -5.48 -6.04
N PRO A 5 -23.43 -5.53 -6.90
CA PRO A 5 -22.94 -6.81 -7.42
C PRO A 5 -22.30 -7.59 -6.27
N GLN A 6 -22.68 -8.86 -6.12
CA GLN A 6 -22.11 -9.76 -5.12
C GLN A 6 -20.72 -10.20 -5.55
N PHE A 7 -19.72 -9.36 -5.30
CA PHE A 7 -18.33 -9.66 -5.60
C PHE A 7 -17.74 -10.65 -4.59
N ASN A 8 -17.00 -11.64 -5.08
CA ASN A 8 -16.23 -12.53 -4.21
C ASN A 8 -15.05 -11.75 -3.61
N PRO A 9 -14.94 -11.64 -2.27
CA PRO A 9 -13.88 -10.86 -1.64
C PRO A 9 -12.50 -11.54 -1.72
N VAL A 10 -12.45 -12.84 -2.04
CA VAL A 10 -11.22 -13.61 -2.20
C VAL A 10 -10.66 -13.41 -3.60
N ALA A 11 -9.46 -12.86 -3.69
CA ALA A 11 -8.72 -12.68 -4.94
C ALA A 11 -7.97 -13.95 -5.35
N LEU A 12 -7.33 -14.61 -4.39
CA LEU A 12 -6.56 -15.84 -4.61
C LEU A 12 -6.71 -16.76 -3.39
N GLN A 13 -6.91 -18.04 -3.62
CA GLN A 13 -6.99 -19.04 -2.55
C GLN A 13 -5.86 -20.05 -2.70
N LEU A 14 -4.95 -20.07 -1.73
CA LEU A 14 -3.83 -20.99 -1.65
C LEU A 14 -4.08 -21.96 -0.50
N GLY A 15 -4.86 -23.02 -0.77
CA GLY A 15 -5.28 -23.99 0.25
C GLY A 15 -6.05 -23.30 1.40
N PRO A 16 -5.58 -23.36 2.66
CA PRO A 16 -6.23 -22.69 3.79
C PRO A 16 -6.03 -21.16 3.81
N LEU A 17 -5.13 -20.61 2.98
CA LEU A 17 -4.83 -19.18 2.97
C LEU A 17 -5.62 -18.46 1.88
N ALA A 18 -6.54 -17.58 2.28
CA ALA A 18 -7.32 -16.74 1.37
C ALA A 18 -6.76 -15.30 1.32
N ILE A 19 -6.24 -14.91 0.16
CA ILE A 19 -5.82 -13.54 -0.11
C ILE A 19 -7.04 -12.76 -0.58
N HIS A 20 -7.37 -11.69 0.14
CA HIS A 20 -8.53 -10.87 -0.15
C HIS A 20 -8.18 -9.63 -0.97
N TRP A 21 -9.12 -9.13 -1.77
CA TRP A 21 -8.94 -7.93 -2.59
C TRP A 21 -8.57 -6.69 -1.78
N TYR A 22 -9.17 -6.50 -0.59
CA TYR A 22 -8.83 -5.36 0.25
C TYR A 22 -7.36 -5.39 0.68
N GLY A 23 -6.82 -6.57 0.99
CA GLY A 23 -5.40 -6.75 1.33
C GLY A 23 -4.48 -6.39 0.17
N LEU A 24 -4.85 -6.80 -1.05
CA LEU A 24 -4.13 -6.41 -2.27
C LEU A 24 -4.19 -4.91 -2.51
N MET A 25 -5.33 -4.26 -2.23
CA MET A 25 -5.46 -2.81 -2.36
C MET A 25 -4.60 -2.06 -1.35
N TYR A 26 -4.49 -2.53 -0.09
CA TYR A 26 -3.54 -1.98 0.87
C TYR A 26 -2.10 -2.10 0.37
N LEU A 27 -1.70 -3.29 -0.09
CA LEU A 27 -0.36 -3.51 -0.61
C LEU A 27 -0.06 -2.61 -1.82
N ALA A 28 -1.01 -2.46 -2.74
CA ALA A 28 -0.90 -1.56 -3.89
C ALA A 28 -0.74 -0.10 -3.42
N GLY A 29 -1.50 0.33 -2.42
CA GLY A 29 -1.38 1.67 -1.82
C GLY A 29 -0.01 1.91 -1.20
N PHE A 30 0.53 0.95 -0.44
CA PHE A 30 1.85 1.04 0.16
C PHE A 30 2.97 1.09 -0.89
N MET A 31 2.88 0.25 -1.92
CA MET A 31 3.83 0.27 -3.04
C MET A 31 3.80 1.62 -3.78
N ALA A 32 2.60 2.13 -4.06
CA ALA A 32 2.43 3.44 -4.71
C ALA A 32 2.99 4.58 -3.84
N PHE A 33 2.76 4.54 -2.53
CA PHE A 33 3.31 5.51 -1.58
C PHE A 33 4.84 5.53 -1.60
N LEU A 34 5.49 4.35 -1.52
CA LEU A 34 6.95 4.26 -1.57
C LEU A 34 7.50 4.76 -2.90
N TRP A 35 6.90 4.34 -4.02
CA TRP A 35 7.38 4.70 -5.34
C TRP A 35 7.27 6.21 -5.61
N LEU A 36 6.10 6.79 -5.32
CA LEU A 36 5.87 8.23 -5.49
C LEU A 36 6.69 9.05 -4.50
N GLY A 37 6.78 8.60 -3.24
CA GLY A 37 7.58 9.25 -2.20
C GLY A 37 9.05 9.29 -2.58
N ARG A 38 9.63 8.18 -3.05
CA ARG A 38 11.03 8.13 -3.51
C ARG A 38 11.26 9.03 -4.72
N LYS A 39 10.34 9.03 -5.70
CA LYS A 39 10.39 9.96 -6.83
C LYS A 39 10.36 11.42 -6.37
N ARG A 40 9.52 11.75 -5.39
CA ARG A 40 9.40 13.11 -4.85
C ARG A 40 10.66 13.53 -4.11
N ILE A 41 11.24 12.65 -3.30
CA ILE A 41 12.49 12.90 -2.57
C ILE A 41 13.64 13.17 -3.55
N ALA A 42 13.78 12.33 -4.58
CA ALA A 42 14.77 12.53 -5.62
C ALA A 42 14.60 13.88 -6.35
N ALA A 43 13.36 14.33 -6.56
CA ALA A 43 13.06 15.61 -7.19
C ALA A 43 13.29 16.84 -6.27
N LEU A 44 13.11 16.69 -4.95
CA LEU A 44 13.32 17.77 -3.98
C LEU A 44 14.81 18.12 -3.81
N ASN A 45 15.71 17.13 -3.96
CA ASN A 45 17.15 17.28 -3.74
C ASN A 45 17.51 17.91 -2.36
N ASP A 46 16.66 17.66 -1.36
CA ASP A 46 16.87 18.09 0.02
C ASP A 46 17.52 16.96 0.83
N ARG A 47 18.72 17.20 1.37
CA ARG A 47 19.46 16.23 2.19
C ARG A 47 18.76 15.88 3.51
N ARG A 48 17.78 16.65 3.96
CA ARG A 48 17.04 16.39 5.20
C ARG A 48 15.96 15.33 5.03
N ILE A 49 15.46 15.13 3.81
CA ILE A 49 14.40 14.17 3.51
C ILE A 49 15.02 13.06 2.68
N ASP A 50 15.34 11.95 3.33
CA ASP A 50 15.94 10.78 2.69
C ASP A 50 14.94 9.62 2.59
N ALA A 51 15.20 8.65 1.70
CA ALA A 51 14.38 7.48 1.48
C ALA A 51 14.16 6.67 2.77
N LYS A 52 15.13 6.66 3.68
CA LYS A 52 15.00 6.00 4.99
C LYS A 52 13.89 6.60 5.84
N LEU A 53 13.75 7.93 5.85
CA LEU A 53 12.68 8.61 6.59
C LEU A 53 11.30 8.25 6.04
N LEU A 54 11.19 8.09 4.71
CA LEU A 54 9.96 7.65 4.05
C LEU A 54 9.61 6.21 4.42
N ASP A 55 10.61 5.31 4.43
CA ASP A 55 10.42 3.91 4.81
C ASP A 55 10.01 3.80 6.29
N ASP A 56 10.64 4.56 7.19
CA ASP A 56 10.28 4.65 8.61
C ASP A 56 8.84 5.18 8.79
N LEU A 57 8.48 6.24 8.06
CA LEU A 57 7.13 6.82 8.10
C LEU A 57 6.07 5.81 7.66
N LEU A 58 6.32 5.06 6.58
CA LEU A 58 5.40 4.00 6.16
C LEU A 58 5.31 2.92 7.22
N PHE A 59 6.43 2.48 7.80
CA PHE A 59 6.46 1.43 8.81
C PHE A 59 5.63 1.80 10.05
N TYR A 60 5.86 2.99 10.61
CA TYR A 60 5.07 3.48 11.74
C TYR A 60 3.60 3.73 11.37
N GLY A 61 3.34 4.19 10.14
CA GLY A 61 1.98 4.34 9.63
C GLY A 61 1.24 3.00 9.54
N VAL A 62 1.89 1.95 9.06
CA VAL A 62 1.33 0.59 8.96
C VAL A 62 1.12 -0.02 10.35
N LEU A 63 2.03 0.20 11.30
CA LEU A 63 1.85 -0.25 12.69
C LEU A 63 0.67 0.42 13.41
N GLY A 64 0.32 1.65 13.02
CA GLY A 64 -0.80 2.39 13.62
C GLY A 64 -2.19 2.00 13.07
N VAL A 65 -2.25 1.21 12.00
CA VAL A 65 -3.48 0.70 11.37
C VAL A 65 -3.84 -0.66 11.95
#